data_AF-A0A8J5JL81-F1
#
_entry.id   AF-A0A8J5JL81-F1
#
_cell.length_a   1.000
_cell.length_b   1.000
_cell.length_c   1.000
_cell.angle_alpha   90.00
_cell.angle_beta   90.00
_cell.angle_gamma   90.00
#
_symmetry.space_group_name_H-M   'P 1'
#
loop_
_entity.id
_entity.type
_entity.pdbx_description
1 polymer ?
#
loop_
_entity_poly.entity_id
_entity_poly.type
_entity_poly.pdbx_seq_one_letter_code
_entity_poly.pdbx_strand_id
1 'polypeptide(L)'
;MARWQAETGFLPTSFPARPLNLPRGLDVQSTISSSTFRPWSPTPSSQDIILLAEFSEIEGPMPLLTIPQSPLVQLDLNEFVVKVLCTDYLNTSGEFRVYEDTQMVQQDINPGVHVYVHYFTLYDVRARGFVRPMCLSYISSDARKLLHYFSQLRQHFIMATEYLKLSNLEWFSEEMKGLIRNLEYTKDRYIQVQRNVLADSSSKAREVN
;
A
#
# COMPACT_ATOMS: atom_id res chain seq x y z
N MET A 1 -40.62 -3.31 0.95
CA MET A 1 -39.20 -3.52 1.32
C MET A 1 -38.62 -4.55 0.36
N ALA A 2 -37.90 -4.08 -0.67
CA ALA A 2 -37.33 -4.95 -1.69
C ALA A 2 -35.95 -5.45 -1.23
N ARG A 3 -35.79 -6.77 -1.21
CA ARG A 3 -34.59 -7.48 -0.80
C ARG A 3 -33.68 -7.58 -2.04
N TRP A 4 -32.54 -6.89 -2.01
CA TRP A 4 -31.51 -7.03 -3.04
C TRP A 4 -31.00 -8.48 -3.06
N GLN A 5 -31.10 -9.14 -4.20
CA GLN A 5 -30.44 -10.42 -4.49
C GLN A 5 -29.28 -10.11 -5.44
N ALA A 6 -28.05 -10.36 -5.00
CA ALA A 6 -26.87 -10.22 -5.86
C ALA A 6 -26.83 -11.40 -6.84
N GLU A 7 -26.80 -11.10 -8.14
CA GLU A 7 -26.58 -12.09 -9.19
C GLU A 7 -25.17 -12.65 -9.08
N THR A 8 -25.08 -13.96 -8.85
CA THR A 8 -23.84 -14.74 -8.80
C THR A 8 -23.33 -14.99 -10.21
N GLY A 9 -22.70 -13.99 -10.82
CA GLY A 9 -22.00 -14.10 -12.10
C GLY A 9 -20.49 -13.99 -11.92
N PHE A 10 -19.78 -15.11 -12.09
CA PHE A 10 -18.33 -15.21 -12.29
C PHE A 10 -17.41 -14.70 -11.16
N LEU A 11 -17.43 -15.39 -10.01
CA LEU A 11 -16.27 -15.41 -9.12
C LEU A 11 -15.45 -16.69 -9.41
N PRO A 12 -14.16 -16.59 -9.77
CA PRO A 12 -13.31 -17.77 -9.88
C PRO A 12 -13.20 -18.44 -8.50
N THR A 13 -13.51 -19.73 -8.44
CA THR A 13 -13.67 -20.54 -7.22
C THR A 13 -12.35 -20.88 -6.51
N SER A 14 -11.22 -20.34 -6.95
CA SER A 14 -9.94 -20.48 -6.26
C SER A 14 -8.94 -19.43 -6.75
N PHE A 15 -8.25 -18.79 -5.80
CA PHE A 15 -7.01 -18.08 -6.08
C PHE A 15 -5.87 -19.10 -6.19
N PRO A 16 -4.94 -18.94 -7.16
CA PRO A 16 -3.82 -19.87 -7.31
C PRO A 16 -2.91 -19.83 -6.07
N ALA A 17 -2.54 -21.00 -5.55
CA ALA A 17 -1.66 -21.19 -4.39
C ALA A 17 -0.17 -20.86 -4.65
N ARG A 18 0.12 -19.94 -5.58
CA ARG A 18 1.47 -19.47 -5.91
C ARG A 18 1.63 -18.02 -5.46
N PRO A 19 2.86 -17.58 -5.10
CA PRO A 19 3.13 -16.16 -4.90
C PRO A 19 2.60 -15.38 -6.13
N LEU A 20 2.00 -14.22 -5.87
CA LEU A 20 1.48 -13.28 -6.87
C LEU A 20 2.65 -12.72 -7.70
N ASN A 21 3.24 -13.59 -8.50
CA ASN A 21 4.19 -13.19 -9.51
C ASN A 21 3.37 -12.48 -10.58
N LEU A 22 3.66 -11.19 -10.75
CA LEU A 22 3.18 -10.44 -11.89
C LEU A 22 3.48 -11.25 -13.17
N PRO A 23 2.59 -11.25 -14.18
CA PRO A 23 2.85 -11.89 -15.46
C PRO A 23 4.24 -11.51 -15.97
N ARG A 24 4.95 -12.38 -16.72
CA ARG A 24 6.34 -12.10 -17.18
C ARG A 24 6.53 -10.78 -17.96
N GLY A 25 5.44 -10.14 -18.42
CA GLY A 25 5.47 -8.79 -19.03
C GLY A 25 5.31 -7.62 -18.04
N LEU A 26 5.03 -7.90 -16.77
CA LEU A 26 4.85 -6.97 -15.65
C LEU A 26 5.84 -7.24 -14.49
N ASP A 27 6.54 -8.38 -14.53
CA ASP A 27 7.66 -8.70 -13.65
C ASP A 27 8.91 -7.90 -14.08
N VAL A 28 8.95 -6.64 -13.67
CA VAL A 28 10.06 -5.73 -13.93
C VAL A 28 10.98 -5.79 -12.70
N GLN A 29 12.16 -6.37 -12.89
CA GLN A 29 13.14 -6.53 -11.82
C GLN A 29 13.56 -5.16 -11.26
N SER A 30 13.54 -5.06 -9.92
CA SER A 30 14.07 -3.92 -9.17
C SER A 30 15.51 -3.65 -9.60
N THR A 31 15.69 -2.61 -10.40
CA THR A 31 16.99 -2.12 -10.81
C THR A 31 17.14 -0.72 -10.27
N ILE A 32 17.83 -0.62 -9.14
CA ILE A 32 18.29 0.64 -8.57
C ILE A 32 19.21 1.30 -9.61
N SER A 33 18.69 2.26 -10.38
CA SER A 33 19.47 2.99 -11.37
C SER A 33 20.26 4.12 -10.69
N SER A 34 21.52 4.31 -11.11
CA SER A 34 22.39 5.38 -10.62
C SER A 34 21.88 6.76 -11.06
N SER A 35 21.63 7.64 -10.10
CA SER A 35 21.12 9.01 -10.28
C SER A 35 22.05 9.85 -11.17
N THR A 36 21.61 10.22 -12.37
CA THR A 36 22.24 11.27 -13.17
C THR A 36 21.25 12.43 -13.28
N PHE A 37 21.37 13.40 -12.37
CA PHE A 37 20.47 14.56 -12.30
C PHE A 37 20.61 15.45 -13.54
N ARG A 38 19.49 15.72 -14.23
CA ARG A 38 19.36 16.78 -15.24
C ARG A 38 18.02 17.49 -15.07
N PRO A 39 17.94 18.83 -15.18
CA PRO A 39 16.69 19.56 -15.11
C PRO A 39 15.73 19.11 -16.22
N TRP A 40 14.45 18.89 -15.88
CA TRP A 40 13.41 18.56 -16.86
C TRP A 40 13.27 19.71 -17.86
N SER A 41 13.72 19.49 -19.09
CA SER A 41 13.43 20.39 -20.20
C SER A 41 12.12 19.95 -20.87
N PRO A 42 11.06 20.78 -20.89
CA PRO A 42 9.82 20.44 -21.58
C PRO A 42 10.11 20.30 -23.08
N THR A 43 10.23 19.07 -23.53
CA THR A 43 10.27 18.72 -24.96
C THR A 43 8.90 18.16 -25.35
N PRO A 44 8.47 18.31 -26.62
CA PRO A 44 7.19 17.78 -27.09
C PRO A 44 7.06 16.25 -26.99
N SER A 45 8.13 15.53 -26.64
CA SER A 45 8.20 14.09 -26.36
C SER A 45 8.03 13.73 -24.87
N SER A 46 7.73 14.69 -24.01
CA SER A 46 7.50 14.47 -22.59
C SER A 46 6.21 13.65 -22.37
N GLN A 47 6.35 12.36 -22.08
CA GLN A 47 5.23 11.45 -21.83
C GLN A 47 4.65 11.65 -20.43
N ASP A 48 3.33 11.49 -20.30
CA ASP A 48 2.70 11.46 -18.99
C ASP A 48 2.99 10.14 -18.27
N ILE A 49 2.93 10.18 -16.94
CA ILE A 49 3.17 9.02 -16.11
C ILE A 49 2.00 8.84 -15.16
N ILE A 50 1.51 7.60 -15.04
CA ILE A 50 0.73 7.16 -13.88
C ILE A 50 1.70 6.46 -12.93
N LEU A 51 1.79 6.96 -11.71
CA LEU A 51 2.70 6.53 -10.66
C LEU A 51 1.90 5.92 -9.51
N LEU A 52 2.17 4.66 -9.18
CA LEU A 52 1.74 4.05 -7.90
C LEU A 52 2.94 3.98 -6.97
N ALA A 53 2.82 4.56 -5.77
CA ALA A 53 3.88 4.52 -4.77
C ALA A 53 3.39 4.16 -3.36
N GLU A 54 4.26 3.49 -2.60
CA GLU A 54 4.09 3.16 -1.18
C GLU A 54 5.10 3.94 -0.34
N PHE A 55 4.70 4.38 0.86
CA PHE A 55 5.57 5.02 1.83
C PHE A 55 5.96 4.08 2.99
N SER A 56 7.25 4.05 3.34
CA SER A 56 7.71 3.39 4.57
C SER A 56 7.61 4.31 5.78
N GLU A 57 6.63 4.09 6.67
CA GLU A 57 6.58 4.82 7.95
C GLU A 57 7.75 4.50 8.89
N ILE A 58 8.49 3.41 8.63
CA ILE A 58 9.53 2.88 9.51
C ILE A 58 10.93 3.37 9.10
N GLU A 59 11.22 3.43 7.80
CA GLU A 59 12.57 3.73 7.29
C GLU A 59 12.73 5.17 6.78
N GLY A 60 11.64 5.94 6.73
CA GLY A 60 11.61 7.31 6.22
C GLY A 60 10.94 7.41 4.85
N PRO A 61 10.96 8.59 4.20
CA PRO A 61 10.25 8.83 2.95
C PRO A 61 10.95 8.15 1.77
N MET A 62 10.93 6.82 1.74
CA MET A 62 11.47 6.01 0.66
C MET A 62 10.31 5.33 -0.07
N PRO A 63 10.15 5.56 -1.40
CA PRO A 63 9.23 4.77 -2.20
C PRO A 63 9.62 3.30 -2.14
N LEU A 64 8.73 2.43 -1.66
CA LEU A 64 8.95 0.98 -1.65
C LEU A 64 8.57 0.33 -2.98
N LEU A 65 7.64 0.95 -3.72
CA LEU A 65 7.22 0.53 -5.03
C LEU A 65 7.01 1.76 -5.90
N THR A 66 7.36 1.67 -7.19
CA THR A 66 7.07 2.71 -8.19
C THR A 66 6.79 2.01 -9.51
N ILE A 67 5.59 2.22 -10.04
CA ILE A 67 5.20 1.73 -11.37
C ILE A 67 4.88 2.95 -12.22
N PRO A 68 5.53 3.17 -13.37
CA PRO A 68 6.59 2.34 -13.98
C PRO A 68 7.96 2.49 -13.28
N GLN A 69 8.76 1.42 -13.24
CA GLN A 69 10.10 1.41 -12.62
C GLN A 69 11.19 2.10 -13.48
N SER A 70 10.96 2.22 -14.79
CA SER A 70 11.82 2.99 -15.69
C SER A 70 11.24 4.38 -15.84
N PRO A 71 11.97 5.45 -15.49
CA PRO A 71 11.60 6.79 -15.90
C PRO A 71 11.67 6.82 -17.43
N LEU A 72 10.53 6.90 -18.13
CA LEU A 72 10.47 7.30 -19.54
C LEU A 72 10.87 8.78 -19.74
N VAL A 73 11.28 9.42 -18.65
CA VAL A 73 11.22 10.84 -18.39
C VAL A 73 12.38 11.19 -17.47
N GLN A 74 13.02 12.33 -17.69
CA GLN A 74 14.17 12.81 -16.91
C GLN A 74 13.76 13.33 -15.51
N LEU A 75 13.04 12.53 -14.74
CA LEU A 75 12.58 12.84 -13.38
C LEU A 75 13.15 11.81 -12.41
N ASP A 76 13.77 12.28 -11.33
CA ASP A 76 14.05 11.42 -10.19
C ASP A 76 12.73 11.12 -9.48
N LEU A 77 12.17 9.94 -9.77
CA LEU A 77 10.92 9.49 -9.19
C LEU A 77 11.00 9.41 -7.66
N ASN A 78 12.16 9.13 -7.09
CA ASN A 78 12.31 9.05 -5.65
C ASN A 78 12.21 10.44 -5.02
N GLU A 79 12.96 11.41 -5.53
CA GLU A 79 12.87 12.80 -5.06
C GLU A 79 11.45 13.37 -5.26
N PHE A 80 10.81 13.02 -6.38
CA PHE A 80 9.45 13.44 -6.68
C PHE A 80 8.43 12.83 -5.72
N VAL A 81 8.52 11.53 -5.46
CA VAL A 81 7.65 10.83 -4.51
C VAL A 81 7.80 11.46 -3.13
N VAL A 82 9.02 11.77 -2.69
CA VAL A 82 9.23 12.49 -1.42
C VAL A 82 8.55 13.85 -1.43
N LYS A 83 8.73 14.67 -2.46
CA LYS A 83 8.10 16.01 -2.55
C LYS A 83 6.58 15.95 -2.54
N VAL A 84 5.99 15.03 -3.30
CA VAL A 84 4.54 14.84 -3.36
C VAL A 84 4.03 14.32 -2.01
N LEU A 85 4.60 13.23 -1.51
CA LEU A 85 4.12 12.53 -0.32
C LEU A 85 4.41 13.27 1.00
N CYS A 86 5.47 14.08 1.08
CA CYS A 86 5.76 14.90 2.27
C CYS A 86 4.89 16.18 2.35
N THR A 87 4.04 16.44 1.35
CA THR A 87 3.05 17.51 1.44
C THR A 87 1.93 17.06 2.39
N ASP A 88 2.02 17.48 3.65
CA ASP A 88 1.08 17.34 4.78
C ASP A 88 -0.08 16.34 4.58
N TYR A 89 0.22 15.05 4.74
CA TYR A 89 -0.79 14.03 5.04
C TYR A 89 -1.27 14.21 6.49
N LEU A 90 -2.16 15.18 6.73
CA LEU A 90 -2.80 15.38 8.03
C LEU A 90 -3.89 14.33 8.25
N ASN A 91 -3.52 13.12 8.66
CA ASN A 91 -4.52 12.12 9.05
C ASN A 91 -4.02 11.14 10.12
N THR A 92 -3.71 11.66 11.31
CA THR A 92 -3.34 10.78 12.44
C THR A 92 -3.91 11.27 13.77
N SER A 93 -5.17 10.96 14.02
CA SER A 93 -5.61 10.67 15.39
C SER A 93 -5.27 9.20 15.67
N GLY A 94 -4.61 8.89 16.80
CA GLY A 94 -4.14 7.55 17.16
C GLY A 94 -5.22 6.47 17.39
N GLU A 95 -6.45 6.68 16.91
CA GLU A 95 -7.52 5.69 16.88
C GLU A 95 -7.57 5.00 15.51
N PHE A 96 -7.82 3.69 15.52
CA PHE A 96 -8.12 2.94 14.29
C PHE A 96 -9.43 3.46 13.69
N ARG A 97 -9.34 4.11 12.53
CA ARG A 97 -10.49 4.58 11.75
C ARG A 97 -10.27 4.24 10.29
N VAL A 98 -11.36 3.91 9.59
CA VAL A 98 -11.36 3.83 8.13
C VAL A 98 -11.36 5.26 7.62
N TYR A 99 -10.19 5.74 7.19
CA TYR A 99 -10.05 7.11 6.69
C TYR A 99 -10.52 7.21 5.24
N GLU A 100 -11.14 8.35 4.90
CA GLU A 100 -11.42 8.69 3.52
C GLU A 100 -10.12 9.05 2.78
N ASP A 101 -10.08 8.72 1.49
CA ASP A 101 -8.95 9.03 0.64
C ASP A 101 -8.81 10.55 0.45
N THR A 102 -7.59 11.04 0.37
CA THR A 102 -7.31 12.46 0.11
C THR A 102 -6.90 12.64 -1.34
N GLN A 103 -7.44 13.66 -2.00
CA GLN A 103 -7.16 13.97 -3.40
C GLN A 103 -6.61 15.38 -3.52
N MET A 104 -5.54 15.56 -4.29
CA MET A 104 -4.85 16.83 -4.44
C MET A 104 -4.37 17.04 -5.88
N VAL A 105 -4.43 18.28 -6.36
CA VAL A 105 -3.77 18.71 -7.60
C VAL A 105 -2.70 19.73 -7.23
N GLN A 106 -1.47 19.49 -7.68
CA GLN A 106 -0.36 20.42 -7.52
C GLN A 106 0.17 20.81 -8.91
N GLN A 107 0.39 22.09 -9.13
CA GLN A 107 0.96 22.63 -10.36
C GLN A 107 2.36 23.15 -10.06
N ASP A 108 3.28 22.94 -11.01
CA ASP A 108 4.67 23.43 -10.92
C ASP A 108 5.40 22.99 -9.64
N ILE A 109 5.17 21.74 -9.21
CA ILE A 109 5.88 21.15 -8.07
C ILE A 109 7.40 21.08 -8.34
N ASN A 110 7.73 20.83 -9.60
CA ASN A 110 9.00 21.18 -10.23
C ASN A 110 8.63 22.02 -11.49
N PRO A 111 9.55 22.85 -12.02
CA PRO A 111 9.24 23.68 -13.20
C PRO A 111 8.68 22.86 -14.37
N GLY A 112 7.44 23.14 -14.77
CA GLY A 112 6.76 22.43 -15.86
C GLY A 112 6.31 21.01 -15.52
N VAL A 113 6.16 20.68 -14.22
CA VAL A 113 5.62 19.41 -13.74
C VAL A 113 4.36 19.67 -12.93
N HIS A 114 3.24 19.10 -13.38
CA HIS A 114 1.94 19.20 -12.74
C HIS A 114 1.45 17.80 -12.40
N VAL A 115 0.86 17.63 -11.22
CA VAL A 115 0.46 16.33 -10.71
C VAL A 115 -0.93 16.33 -10.11
N TYR A 116 -1.68 15.26 -10.37
CA TYR A 116 -2.87 14.88 -9.63
C TYR A 116 -2.52 13.67 -8.77
N VAL A 117 -2.85 13.71 -7.49
CA VAL A 117 -2.47 12.69 -6.50
C VAL A 117 -3.72 12.25 -5.74
N HIS A 118 -3.87 10.94 -5.63
CA HIS A 118 -4.91 10.28 -4.83
C HIS A 118 -4.21 9.44 -3.76
N TYR A 119 -4.26 9.92 -2.53
CA TYR A 119 -3.75 9.23 -1.35
C TYR A 119 -4.79 8.24 -0.82
N PHE A 120 -4.38 7.02 -0.59
CA PHE A 120 -5.21 5.97 -0.02
C PHE A 120 -4.38 5.11 0.94
N THR A 121 -5.03 4.32 1.78
CA THR A 121 -4.36 3.47 2.76
C THR A 121 -4.74 2.02 2.55
N LEU A 122 -3.77 1.13 2.67
CA LEU A 122 -3.96 -0.32 2.74
C LEU A 122 -3.63 -0.83 4.13
N TYR A 123 -4.25 -1.92 4.56
CA TYR A 123 -3.98 -2.55 5.85
C TYR A 123 -2.90 -3.63 5.72
N ASP A 124 -2.01 -3.70 6.71
CA ASP A 124 -0.92 -4.68 6.79
C ASP A 124 -0.67 -5.01 8.26
N VAL A 125 -0.82 -6.28 8.63
CA VAL A 125 -0.69 -6.73 10.03
C VAL A 125 0.73 -6.51 10.59
N ARG A 126 1.72 -6.33 9.71
CA ARG A 126 3.13 -6.14 10.07
C ARG A 126 3.55 -4.66 10.04
N ALA A 127 2.69 -3.78 9.56
CA ALA A 127 2.97 -2.35 9.50
C ALA A 127 2.74 -1.68 10.86
N ARG A 128 3.43 -0.55 11.07
CA ARG A 128 3.13 0.33 12.19
C ARG A 128 1.69 0.84 12.05
N GLY A 129 0.94 0.80 13.14
CA GLY A 129 -0.47 1.23 13.12
C GLY A 129 -1.39 0.36 12.24
N PHE A 130 -0.92 -0.79 11.77
CA PHE A 130 -1.63 -1.71 10.86
C PHE A 130 -1.96 -1.12 9.48
N VAL A 131 -1.27 -0.06 9.06
CA VAL A 131 -1.58 0.69 7.85
C VAL A 131 -0.35 0.96 6.99
N ARG A 132 -0.56 1.06 5.68
CA ARG A 132 0.41 1.42 4.65
C ARG A 132 -0.16 2.58 3.83
N PRO A 133 0.39 3.79 3.99
CA PRO A 133 0.04 4.92 3.13
C PRO A 133 0.53 4.68 1.70
N MET A 134 -0.37 4.84 0.74
CA MET A 134 -0.15 4.70 -0.70
C MET A 134 -0.54 5.98 -1.42
N CYS A 135 0.03 6.22 -2.60
CA CYS A 135 -0.48 7.21 -3.52
C CYS A 135 -0.57 6.67 -4.94
N LEU A 136 -1.62 7.08 -5.64
CA LEU A 136 -1.77 6.93 -7.08
C LEU A 136 -1.75 8.33 -7.70
N SER A 137 -0.79 8.59 -8.58
CA SER A 137 -0.53 9.93 -9.12
C SER A 137 -0.53 9.93 -10.64
N TYR A 138 -1.04 10.99 -11.24
CA TYR A 138 -0.91 11.29 -12.66
C TYR A 138 -0.03 12.53 -12.84
N ILE A 139 1.09 12.38 -13.55
CA ILE A 139 2.12 13.41 -13.74
C ILE A 139 2.08 13.85 -15.20
N SER A 140 2.02 15.16 -15.44
CA SER A 140 2.04 15.73 -16.78
C SER A 140 2.86 17.01 -16.85
N SER A 141 3.44 17.28 -18.01
CA SER A 141 4.08 18.56 -18.31
C SER A 141 3.13 19.64 -18.84
N ASP A 142 1.85 19.33 -19.02
CA ASP A 142 0.82 20.31 -19.44
C ASP A 142 -0.29 20.41 -18.39
N ALA A 143 -0.31 21.52 -17.64
CA ALA A 143 -1.33 21.81 -16.64
C ALA A 143 -2.75 21.82 -17.22
N ARG A 144 -2.93 22.30 -18.46
CA ARG A 144 -4.26 22.41 -19.09
C ARG A 144 -4.80 21.03 -19.40
N LYS A 145 -3.93 20.11 -19.84
CA LYS A 145 -4.29 18.71 -20.08
C LYS A 145 -4.73 18.02 -18.79
N LEU A 146 -3.96 18.21 -17.72
CA LEU A 146 -4.32 17.67 -16.39
C LEU A 146 -5.69 18.18 -15.94
N LEU A 147 -5.93 19.49 -16.01
CA LEU A 147 -7.21 20.08 -15.62
C LEU A 147 -8.36 19.63 -16.52
N HIS A 148 -8.13 19.50 -17.84
CA HIS A 148 -9.13 19.05 -18.80
C HIS A 148 -9.60 17.63 -18.52
N TYR A 149 -8.69 16.72 -18.20
CA TYR A 149 -8.99 15.31 -17.92
C TYR A 149 -9.22 15.00 -16.43
N PHE A 150 -9.13 15.99 -15.54
CA PHE A 150 -9.17 15.79 -14.09
C PHE A 150 -10.38 14.94 -13.63
N SER A 151 -11.58 15.25 -14.10
CA SER A 151 -12.79 14.51 -13.72
C SER A 151 -12.72 13.03 -14.10
N GLN A 152 -12.16 12.71 -15.27
CA GLN A 152 -12.01 11.34 -15.76
C GLN A 152 -10.91 10.61 -14.99
N LEU A 153 -9.75 11.26 -14.80
CA LEU A 153 -8.64 10.74 -14.01
C LEU A 153 -9.09 10.42 -12.59
N ARG A 154 -9.81 11.33 -11.94
CA ARG A 154 -10.38 11.14 -10.60
C ARG A 154 -11.30 9.93 -10.54
N GLN A 155 -12.22 9.79 -11.49
CA GLN A 155 -13.14 8.65 -11.54
C GLN A 155 -12.38 7.33 -11.67
N HIS A 156 -11.43 7.24 -12.60
CA HIS A 156 -10.65 6.01 -12.80
C HIS A 156 -9.75 5.68 -11.61
N PHE A 157 -9.15 6.69 -10.96
CA PHE A 157 -8.33 6.49 -9.77
C PHE A 157 -9.18 5.99 -8.60
N ILE A 158 -10.37 6.55 -8.38
CA ILE A 158 -11.32 6.04 -7.38
C ILE A 158 -11.60 4.56 -7.62
N MET A 159 -12.01 4.18 -8.82
CA MET A 159 -12.29 2.78 -9.14
C MET A 159 -11.09 1.85 -8.89
N ALA A 160 -9.89 2.28 -9.30
CA ALA A 160 -8.67 1.51 -9.10
C ALA A 160 -8.34 1.35 -7.60
N THR A 161 -8.39 2.44 -6.83
CA THR A 161 -8.11 2.42 -5.39
C THR A 161 -9.15 1.64 -4.60
N GLU A 162 -10.43 1.69 -4.98
CA GLU A 162 -11.49 0.88 -4.36
C GLU A 162 -11.24 -0.61 -4.56
N TYR A 163 -10.88 -1.01 -5.79
CA TYR A 163 -10.56 -2.41 -6.08
C TYR A 163 -9.36 -2.90 -5.24
N LEU A 164 -8.32 -2.08 -5.12
CA LEU A 164 -7.16 -2.38 -4.27
C LEU A 164 -7.55 -2.48 -2.80
N LYS A 165 -8.33 -1.54 -2.27
CA LYS A 165 -8.78 -1.53 -0.88
C LYS A 165 -9.65 -2.73 -0.54
N LEU A 166 -10.59 -3.11 -1.41
CA LEU A 166 -11.46 -4.26 -1.20
C LEU A 166 -10.65 -5.56 -1.15
N SER A 167 -9.78 -5.77 -2.13
CA SER A 167 -8.92 -6.96 -2.18
C SER A 167 -7.96 -7.03 -0.98
N ASN A 168 -7.40 -5.88 -0.59
CA ASN A 168 -6.53 -5.78 0.58
C ASN A 168 -7.29 -6.10 1.87
N LEU A 169 -8.52 -5.63 2.04
CA LEU A 169 -9.30 -5.88 3.25
C LEU A 169 -9.65 -7.37 3.41
N GLU A 170 -9.97 -8.06 2.32
CA GLU A 170 -10.17 -9.51 2.32
C GLU A 170 -8.91 -10.24 2.80
N TRP A 171 -7.76 -9.89 2.22
CA TRP A 171 -6.47 -10.49 2.58
C TRP A 171 -6.06 -10.20 4.03
N PHE A 172 -6.19 -8.94 4.46
CA PHE A 172 -5.91 -8.50 5.82
C PHE A 172 -6.79 -9.24 6.85
N SER A 173 -8.06 -9.45 6.54
CA SER A 173 -8.97 -10.23 7.40
C SER A 173 -8.49 -11.66 7.61
N GLU A 174 -8.01 -12.33 6.56
CA GLU A 174 -7.49 -13.69 6.66
C GLU A 174 -6.18 -13.76 7.45
N GLU A 175 -5.27 -12.79 7.26
CA GLU A 175 -4.06 -12.70 8.08
C GLU A 175 -4.38 -12.47 9.56
N MET A 176 -5.31 -11.57 9.87
CA MET A 176 -5.75 -11.30 11.25
C MET A 176 -6.33 -12.53 11.92
N LYS A 177 -7.18 -13.30 11.22
CA LYS A 177 -7.67 -14.60 11.72
C LYS A 177 -6.52 -15.58 11.98
N GLY A 178 -5.52 -15.60 11.11
CA GLY A 178 -4.30 -16.38 11.29
C GLY A 178 -3.53 -15.99 12.56
N LEU A 179 -3.36 -14.69 12.80
CA LEU A 179 -2.71 -14.18 13.99
C LEU A 179 -3.47 -14.55 15.27
N ILE A 180 -4.80 -14.43 15.28
CA ILE A 180 -5.63 -14.84 16.42
C ILE A 180 -5.39 -16.33 16.76
N ARG A 181 -5.46 -17.21 15.75
CA ARG A 181 -5.21 -18.65 15.94
C ARG A 181 -3.81 -18.92 16.50
N ASN A 182 -2.80 -18.21 15.99
CA ASN A 182 -1.42 -18.35 16.47
C ASN A 182 -1.26 -17.89 17.91
N LEU A 183 -1.92 -16.80 18.30
CA LEU A 183 -1.92 -16.29 19.66
C LEU A 183 -2.63 -17.25 20.62
N GLU A 184 -3.76 -17.81 20.22
CA GLU A 184 -4.49 -18.83 20.98
C GLU A 184 -3.62 -20.07 21.22
N TYR A 185 -3.01 -20.59 20.15
CA TYR A 185 -2.07 -21.73 20.24
C TYR A 185 -0.90 -21.43 21.19
N THR A 186 -0.29 -20.24 21.07
CA THR A 186 0.86 -19.84 21.89
C THR A 186 0.48 -19.70 23.36
N LYS A 187 -0.69 -19.12 23.64
CA LYS A 187 -1.26 -19.00 24.99
C LYS A 187 -1.49 -20.39 25.61
N ASP A 188 -2.13 -21.29 24.88
CA ASP A 188 -2.44 -22.63 25.38
C ASP A 188 -1.17 -23.44 25.65
N ARG A 189 -0.18 -23.36 24.75
CA ARG A 189 1.14 -23.97 24.95
C ARG A 189 1.84 -23.40 26.19
N TYR A 190 1.81 -22.08 26.39
CA TYR A 190 2.41 -21.44 27.56
C TYR A 190 1.78 -21.92 28.87
N ILE A 191 0.44 -21.98 28.93
CA ILE A 191 -0.30 -22.49 30.09
C ILE A 191 0.05 -23.96 30.37
N GLN A 192 0.17 -24.80 29.33
CA GLN A 192 0.52 -26.20 29.49
C GLN A 192 1.93 -26.37 30.07
N VAL A 193 2.92 -25.62 29.57
CA VAL A 193 4.29 -25.66 30.09
C VAL A 193 4.32 -25.21 31.55
N GLN A 194 3.62 -24.13 31.90
CA GLN A 194 3.51 -23.65 33.29
C GLN A 194 2.94 -24.71 34.23
N ARG A 195 1.88 -25.41 33.81
CA ARG A 195 1.28 -26.50 34.60
C ARG A 195 2.24 -27.67 34.82
N ASN A 196 2.99 -28.06 33.79
CA ASN A 196 3.95 -29.15 33.89
C ASN A 196 5.11 -28.81 34.84
N VAL A 197 5.63 -27.57 34.77
CA VAL A 197 6.70 -27.10 35.67
C VAL A 197 6.23 -27.11 37.14
N LEU A 198 5.00 -26.67 37.40
CA LEU A 198 4.40 -26.71 38.74
C LEU A 198 4.23 -28.15 39.24
N ALA A 199 3.72 -29.04 38.39
CA ALA A 199 3.58 -30.47 38.72
C ALA A 199 4.93 -31.09 39.09
N ASP A 200 5.97 -30.89 38.29
CA ASP A 200 7.31 -31.43 38.55
C ASP A 200 7.94 -30.90 39.85
N SER A 201 7.71 -29.63 40.18
CA SER A 201 8.18 -29.04 41.44
C SER A 201 7.47 -29.64 42.67
N SER A 202 6.17 -29.94 42.55
CA SER A 202 5.40 -30.59 43.62
C SER A 202 5.75 -32.07 43.81
N SER A 203 6.15 -32.76 42.75
CA SER A 203 6.64 -34.14 42.78
C SER A 203 7.99 -34.24 43.50
N LYS A 204 8.94 -33.34 43.17
CA LYS A 204 10.26 -33.29 43.81
C LYS A 204 10.19 -32.93 45.30
N ALA A 205 9.24 -32.09 45.71
CA ALA A 205 9.05 -31.76 47.12
C ALA A 205 8.50 -32.94 47.96
N ARG A 206 7.86 -33.92 47.32
CA ARG A 206 7.34 -35.12 47.99
C ARG A 206 8.37 -36.25 48.12
N GLU A 207 9.40 -36.30 47.28
CA GLU A 207 10.46 -37.32 47.35
C GLU A 207 11.55 -37.02 48.39
N VAL A 208 11.58 -35.82 48.96
CA VAL A 208 12.60 -35.37 49.93
C VAL A 208 12.12 -35.45 51.39
N ASN A 209 10.87 -35.88 51.62
CA ASN A 209 10.30 -36.20 52.94
C ASN A 209 10.08 -37.70 53.07
#